data_AF-A3IKW6-F1
#
_entry.id   AF-A3IKW6-F1
#
_cell.length_a   1.000
_cell.length_b   1.000
_cell.length_c   1.000
_cell.angle_alpha   90.00
_cell.angle_beta   90.00
_cell.angle_gamma   90.00
#
_symmetry.space_group_name_H-M   'P 1'
#
loop_
_entity.id
_entity.type
_entity.pdbx_description
1 polymer ?
#
loop_
_entity_poly.entity_id
_entity_poly.type
_entity_poly.pdbx_seq_one_letter_code
_entity_poly.pdbx_strand_id
1 'polypeptide(L)'
;MLKIYLKLLQKYRPSAGWTLAELMIATAMTLVVVMVAGFGLITILRENKVANATGEMQYDLNRATEFISEEIRSAKTIENNIIDVEDYAPTFFEKHPGATPILALKIDGVYERVIYYVDEVASNEVWRGPGVIRRFGPAFNDDGEHSEAQKRDPDLWQSTALVDMMVVDLDSTQTQCKNLPFDPSESDGVNTYIATDDEGKKWYRFPQATADVKGFFSCIREDKQLAQLNVLGTSLDEFQHLGYDKDDIVQKKSRYSEKMEYAVATMTHARSESIGSGGENVPSFKANSSIVFEEDGQASIQVLYADIPCSDDITTSNDITISFVTDSGSEGTVSGIGTGSAVSFTQGQEANAHIKENTFCTRDTTLYDISVNDSDSVKFVTNDNSDHTKLSDIIPSPSSTIITKLSQQGLIREATDGSYDFTLPDNIVLYFVEFELVKNETILDPILNEYIQAEQTDSPHFDDAIYLVEMTK
;
A
#
# COMPACT_ATOMS: atom_id res chain seq x y z
N MET A 1 31.21 -23.27 95.42
CA MET A 1 29.99 -22.44 95.46
C MET A 1 29.27 -22.27 94.11
N LEU A 2 29.90 -22.55 92.95
CA LEU A 2 29.27 -22.41 91.62
C LEU A 2 28.17 -23.46 91.29
N LYS A 3 28.29 -24.69 91.83
CA LYS A 3 27.38 -25.81 91.53
C LYS A 3 25.98 -25.68 92.15
N ILE A 4 25.81 -24.86 93.19
CA ILE A 4 24.51 -24.66 93.85
C ILE A 4 23.70 -23.58 93.10
N TYR A 5 24.36 -22.57 92.55
CA TYR A 5 23.71 -21.56 91.70
C TYR A 5 23.21 -22.14 90.37
N LEU A 6 23.97 -23.06 89.76
CA LEU A 6 23.57 -23.73 88.52
C LEU A 6 22.34 -24.65 88.68
N LYS A 7 22.15 -25.26 89.86
CA LYS A 7 20.96 -26.09 90.15
C LYS A 7 19.70 -25.27 90.46
N LEU A 8 19.83 -23.99 90.81
CA LEU A 8 18.69 -23.11 91.08
C LEU A 8 18.16 -22.41 89.82
N LEU A 9 18.96 -22.29 88.75
CA LEU A 9 18.50 -21.85 87.43
C LEU A 9 17.77 -22.94 86.62
N GLN A 10 17.77 -24.18 87.11
CA GLN A 10 17.10 -25.33 86.47
C GLN A 10 15.74 -25.64 87.11
N LYS A 11 15.20 -24.71 87.90
CA LYS A 11 13.92 -24.85 88.60
C LYS A 11 12.82 -24.12 87.82
N TYR A 12 11.84 -24.90 87.35
CA TYR A 12 10.59 -24.47 86.73
C TYR A 12 10.72 -23.82 85.35
N ARG A 13 10.81 -24.64 84.30
CA ARG A 13 10.06 -24.32 83.08
C ARG A 13 8.65 -24.87 83.29
N PRO A 14 7.65 -24.05 83.65
CA PRO A 14 6.28 -24.50 83.43
C PRO A 14 6.19 -24.75 81.92
N SER A 15 6.09 -26.02 81.52
CA SER A 15 5.46 -26.35 80.25
C SER A 15 4.01 -25.98 80.44
N ALA A 16 3.71 -24.68 80.39
CA ALA A 16 2.37 -24.17 80.28
C ALA A 16 1.89 -24.64 78.91
N GLY A 17 1.24 -25.80 78.90
CA GLY A 17 0.44 -26.20 77.77
C GLY A 17 -0.55 -25.08 77.48
N TRP A 18 -0.76 -24.79 76.21
CA TRP A 18 -1.63 -23.73 75.75
C TRP A 18 -3.02 -23.95 76.34
N THR A 19 -3.60 -22.90 76.93
CA THR A 19 -4.97 -22.96 77.44
C THR A 19 -5.93 -23.08 76.25
N LEU A 20 -7.06 -23.77 76.43
CA LEU A 20 -8.06 -23.95 75.36
C LEU A 20 -8.52 -22.61 74.77
N ALA A 21 -8.62 -21.57 75.59
CA ALA A 21 -8.95 -20.22 75.16
C ALA A 21 -7.87 -19.60 74.24
N GLU A 22 -6.57 -19.78 74.55
CA GLU A 22 -5.48 -19.33 73.68
C GLU A 22 -5.52 -20.04 72.32
N LEU A 23 -5.86 -21.34 72.28
CA LEU A 23 -5.96 -22.09 71.04
C LEU A 23 -7.16 -21.64 70.19
N MET A 24 -8.29 -21.30 70.81
CA MET A 24 -9.44 -20.73 70.10
C MET A 24 -9.14 -19.33 69.53
N ILE A 25 -8.43 -18.49 70.28
CA ILE A 25 -8.02 -17.17 69.78
C ILE A 25 -7.01 -17.30 68.64
N ALA A 26 -6.02 -18.19 68.77
CA ALA A 26 -5.03 -18.44 67.73
C ALA A 26 -5.67 -18.99 66.44
N THR A 27 -6.63 -19.92 66.56
CA THR A 27 -7.38 -20.45 65.40
C THR A 27 -8.27 -19.38 64.76
N ALA A 28 -8.94 -18.54 65.54
CA ALA A 28 -9.74 -17.43 65.01
C ALA A 28 -8.86 -16.40 64.26
N MET A 29 -7.71 -16.01 64.83
CA MET A 29 -6.79 -15.07 64.19
C MET A 29 -6.19 -15.64 62.91
N THR A 30 -5.76 -16.91 62.92
CA THR A 30 -5.22 -17.55 61.72
C THR A 30 -6.27 -17.68 60.62
N LEU A 31 -7.52 -17.99 60.96
CA LEU A 31 -8.62 -18.03 60.00
C LEU A 31 -8.86 -16.66 59.35
N VAL A 32 -8.86 -15.57 60.12
CA VAL A 32 -8.96 -14.20 59.57
C VAL A 32 -7.79 -13.90 58.64
N VAL A 33 -6.55 -14.21 59.05
CA VAL A 33 -5.36 -13.99 58.21
C VAL A 33 -5.43 -14.78 56.91
N VAL A 34 -5.84 -16.05 56.96
CA VAL A 34 -6.00 -16.90 55.76
C VAL A 34 -7.10 -16.36 54.84
N MET A 35 -8.22 -15.87 55.39
CA MET A 35 -9.28 -15.25 54.59
C MET A 35 -8.80 -13.97 53.90
N VAL A 36 -8.13 -13.08 54.64
CA VAL A 36 -7.59 -11.81 54.09
C VAL A 36 -6.52 -12.10 53.05
N ALA A 37 -5.59 -13.02 53.32
CA ALA A 37 -4.55 -13.41 52.38
C ALA A 37 -5.12 -14.10 51.13
N GLY A 38 -6.13 -14.97 51.30
CA GLY A 38 -6.81 -15.63 50.19
C GLY A 38 -7.54 -14.63 49.28
N PHE A 39 -8.27 -13.68 49.87
CA PHE A 39 -8.91 -12.61 49.12
C PHE A 39 -7.89 -11.71 48.40
N GLY A 40 -6.79 -11.36 49.08
CA GLY A 40 -5.69 -10.60 48.49
C GLY A 40 -5.07 -11.31 47.29
N LEU A 41 -4.78 -12.61 47.42
CA LEU A 41 -4.21 -13.42 46.34
C LEU A 41 -5.16 -13.51 45.13
N ILE A 42 -6.45 -13.78 45.36
CA ILE A 42 -7.45 -13.84 44.27
C ILE A 42 -7.53 -12.49 43.55
N THR A 43 -7.48 -11.39 44.29
CA THR A 43 -7.49 -10.03 43.71
C THR A 43 -6.27 -9.80 42.83
N ILE A 44 -5.06 -10.14 43.31
CA ILE A 44 -3.82 -10.00 42.54
C ILE A 44 -3.82 -10.91 41.30
N LEU A 45 -4.28 -12.15 41.41
CA LEU A 45 -4.35 -13.08 40.28
C LEU A 45 -5.33 -12.58 39.21
N ARG A 46 -6.46 -12.00 39.61
CA ARG A 46 -7.39 -11.35 38.68
C ARG A 46 -6.75 -10.15 37.99
N GLU A 47 -6.02 -9.31 38.73
CA GLU A 47 -5.30 -8.16 38.16
C GLU A 47 -4.25 -8.62 37.14
N ASN A 48 -3.46 -9.64 37.46
CA ASN A 48 -2.47 -10.18 36.55
C ASN A 48 -3.11 -10.79 35.29
N LYS A 49 -4.24 -11.50 35.43
CA LYS A 49 -4.96 -12.05 34.28
C LYS A 49 -5.52 -10.94 33.38
N VAL A 50 -6.09 -9.89 33.97
CA VAL A 50 -6.59 -8.73 33.22
C VAL A 50 -5.45 -8.02 32.50
N ALA A 51 -4.36 -7.71 33.21
CA ALA A 51 -3.21 -7.03 32.63
C ALA A 51 -2.56 -7.85 31.50
N ASN A 52 -2.48 -9.18 31.63
CA ASN A 52 -1.91 -10.04 30.60
C ASN A 52 -2.78 -10.08 29.34
N ALA A 53 -4.08 -10.31 29.48
CA ALA A 53 -5.02 -10.35 28.36
C ALA A 53 -5.14 -8.98 27.64
N THR A 54 -5.19 -7.88 28.39
CA THR A 54 -5.12 -6.54 27.78
C THR A 54 -3.79 -6.32 27.04
N GLY A 55 -2.67 -6.80 27.59
CA GLY A 55 -1.36 -6.69 26.97
C GLY A 55 -1.23 -7.50 25.67
N GLU A 56 -1.73 -8.73 25.66
CA GLU A 56 -1.82 -9.58 24.46
C GLU A 56 -2.70 -8.93 23.39
N MET A 57 -3.89 -8.45 23.78
CA MET A 57 -4.80 -7.77 22.86
C MET A 57 -4.19 -6.50 22.24
N GLN A 58 -3.50 -5.70 23.06
CA GLN A 58 -2.77 -4.53 22.58
C GLN A 58 -1.68 -4.91 21.58
N TYR A 59 -0.92 -5.98 21.86
CA TYR A 59 0.11 -6.46 20.96
C TYR A 59 -0.45 -6.94 19.62
N ASP A 60 -1.51 -7.76 19.66
CA ASP A 60 -2.13 -8.34 18.47
C ASP A 60 -2.81 -7.27 17.60
N LEU A 61 -3.52 -6.31 18.21
CA LEU A 61 -4.11 -5.19 17.48
C LEU A 61 -3.07 -4.28 16.84
N ASN A 62 -1.96 -4.00 17.52
CA ASN A 62 -0.88 -3.20 16.94
C ASN A 62 -0.24 -3.95 15.76
N ARG A 63 0.01 -5.25 15.89
CA ARG A 63 0.57 -6.07 14.82
C ARG A 63 -0.36 -6.17 13.61
N ALA A 64 -1.65 -6.37 13.82
CA ALA A 64 -2.64 -6.40 12.75
C ALA A 64 -2.75 -5.04 12.06
N THR A 65 -2.76 -3.95 12.83
CA THR A 65 -2.79 -2.60 12.28
C THR A 65 -1.52 -2.28 11.48
N GLU A 66 -0.35 -2.68 11.97
CA GLU A 66 0.92 -2.53 11.26
C GLU A 66 0.90 -3.30 9.93
N PHE A 67 0.40 -4.54 9.94
CA PHE A 67 0.25 -5.33 8.72
C PHE A 67 -0.69 -4.65 7.69
N ILE A 68 -1.87 -4.18 8.12
CA ILE A 68 -2.82 -3.46 7.25
C ILE A 68 -2.16 -2.18 6.73
N SER A 69 -1.43 -1.46 7.59
CA SER A 69 -0.70 -0.26 7.21
C SER A 69 0.38 -0.52 6.17
N GLU A 70 1.17 -1.59 6.30
CA GLU A 70 2.16 -1.94 5.26
C GLU A 70 1.48 -2.28 3.94
N GLU A 71 0.35 -2.98 3.97
CA GLU A 71 -0.37 -3.29 2.74
C GLU A 71 -0.98 -2.04 2.09
N ILE A 72 -1.51 -1.10 2.89
CA ILE A 72 -1.92 0.22 2.38
C ILE A 72 -0.74 0.93 1.73
N ARG A 73 0.44 0.96 2.37
CA ARG A 73 1.65 1.58 1.79
C ARG A 73 2.10 0.93 0.49
N SER A 74 1.82 -0.35 0.30
CA SER A 74 2.08 -1.06 -0.95
C SER A 74 0.99 -0.85 -2.01
N ALA A 75 -0.20 -0.40 -1.62
CA ALA A 75 -1.32 -0.18 -2.51
C ALA A 75 -1.19 1.13 -3.27
N LYS A 76 -1.46 1.12 -4.57
CA LYS A 76 -1.50 2.28 -5.47
C LYS A 76 -2.61 3.27 -5.14
N THR A 77 -3.79 2.76 -4.78
CA THR A 77 -4.95 3.59 -4.41
C THR A 77 -5.83 2.91 -3.37
N ILE A 78 -6.54 3.72 -2.59
CA ILE A 78 -7.50 3.29 -1.59
C ILE A 78 -8.90 3.66 -2.07
N GLU A 79 -9.79 2.67 -2.19
CA GLU A 79 -11.15 2.94 -2.66
C GLU A 79 -12.00 3.51 -1.54
N ASN A 80 -12.65 4.64 -1.82
CA ASN A 80 -13.46 5.39 -0.86
C ASN A 80 -14.97 5.23 -1.05
N ASN A 81 -15.40 4.43 -2.04
CA ASN A 81 -16.81 4.22 -2.37
C ASN A 81 -17.10 2.72 -2.56
N ILE A 82 -18.18 2.23 -1.94
CA ILE A 82 -18.55 0.80 -1.97
C ILE A 82 -19.04 0.38 -3.35
N ILE A 83 -19.68 1.28 -4.10
CA ILE A 83 -20.22 1.00 -5.43
C ILE A 83 -19.07 0.63 -6.36
N ASP A 84 -18.01 1.43 -6.35
CA ASP A 84 -16.80 1.18 -7.14
C ASP A 84 -16.13 -0.16 -6.75
N VAL A 85 -16.20 -0.55 -5.47
CA VAL A 85 -15.60 -1.80 -4.97
C VAL A 85 -16.33 -3.03 -5.52
N GLU A 86 -17.65 -2.96 -5.73
CA GLU A 86 -18.43 -4.05 -6.34
C GLU A 86 -17.98 -4.35 -7.78
N ASP A 87 -17.66 -3.30 -8.54
CA ASP A 87 -17.15 -3.44 -9.91
C ASP A 87 -15.68 -3.91 -9.95
N TYR A 88 -14.85 -3.51 -8.98
CA TYR A 88 -13.40 -3.81 -8.98
C TYR A 88 -12.99 -5.08 -8.21
N ALA A 89 -13.89 -5.69 -7.45
CA ALA A 89 -13.66 -6.94 -6.72
C ALA A 89 -14.91 -7.85 -6.73
N PRO A 90 -15.44 -8.22 -7.91
CA PRO A 90 -16.67 -9.01 -8.00
C PRO A 90 -16.56 -10.37 -7.30
N THR A 91 -15.38 -10.99 -7.31
CA THR A 91 -15.16 -12.30 -6.69
C THR A 91 -15.35 -12.27 -5.18
N PHE A 92 -15.06 -11.15 -4.52
CA PHE A 92 -15.34 -10.97 -3.09
C PHE A 92 -16.84 -11.07 -2.80
N PHE A 93 -17.66 -10.36 -3.55
CA PHE A 93 -19.12 -10.33 -3.35
C PHE A 93 -19.78 -11.66 -3.72
N GLU A 94 -19.22 -12.40 -4.69
CA GLU A 94 -19.66 -13.75 -5.01
C GLU A 94 -19.39 -14.74 -3.86
N LYS A 95 -18.17 -14.73 -3.31
CA LYS A 95 -17.75 -15.67 -2.26
C LYS A 95 -18.28 -15.32 -0.86
N HIS A 96 -18.48 -14.03 -0.59
CA HIS A 96 -18.87 -13.51 0.72
C HIS A 96 -20.13 -12.62 0.61
N PRO A 97 -21.28 -13.19 0.19
CA PRO A 97 -22.50 -12.42 0.01
C PRO A 97 -22.98 -11.84 1.34
N GLY A 98 -23.19 -10.51 1.37
CA GLY A 98 -23.63 -9.79 2.56
C GLY A 98 -22.51 -9.33 3.50
N ALA A 99 -21.24 -9.61 3.19
CA ALA A 99 -20.12 -9.03 3.90
C ALA A 99 -19.93 -7.55 3.50
N THR A 100 -19.72 -6.68 4.49
CA THR A 100 -19.49 -5.25 4.25
C THR A 100 -17.99 -4.98 4.14
N PRO A 101 -17.48 -4.50 2.99
CA PRO A 101 -16.09 -4.08 2.88
C PRO A 101 -15.83 -2.84 3.75
N ILE A 102 -14.67 -2.83 4.41
CA ILE A 102 -14.25 -1.77 5.36
C ILE A 102 -13.00 -1.04 4.86
N LEU A 103 -12.20 -1.70 4.03
CA LEU A 103 -11.07 -1.11 3.32
C LEU A 103 -10.85 -1.92 2.04
N ALA A 104 -10.65 -1.23 0.93
CA ALA A 104 -10.40 -1.85 -0.37
C ALA A 104 -9.18 -1.20 -1.02
N LEU A 105 -8.22 -2.02 -1.42
CA LEU A 105 -6.89 -1.58 -1.85
C LEU A 105 -6.60 -2.03 -3.28
N LYS A 106 -6.13 -1.11 -4.12
CA LYS A 106 -5.54 -1.47 -5.42
C LYS A 106 -4.06 -1.70 -5.24
N ILE A 107 -3.61 -2.94 -5.40
CA ILE A 107 -2.17 -3.27 -5.39
C ILE A 107 -1.71 -3.50 -6.83
N ASP A 108 -0.53 -2.98 -7.18
CA ASP A 108 0.05 -3.16 -8.51
C ASP A 108 0.32 -4.63 -8.81
N GLY A 109 -0.01 -5.05 -10.03
CA GLY A 109 0.12 -6.44 -10.46
C GLY A 109 -0.91 -7.40 -9.85
N VAL A 110 -1.83 -6.93 -8.98
CA VAL A 110 -2.96 -7.71 -8.47
C VAL A 110 -4.22 -7.37 -9.29
N TYR A 111 -4.92 -8.40 -9.75
CA TYR A 111 -6.06 -8.28 -10.66
C TYR A 111 -7.23 -7.50 -10.04
N GLU A 112 -7.82 -8.04 -8.96
CA GLU A 112 -8.91 -7.40 -8.20
C GLU A 112 -8.40 -6.57 -6.99
N ARG A 113 -9.30 -5.85 -6.32
CA ARG A 113 -8.96 -5.15 -5.06
C ARG A 113 -8.80 -6.12 -3.90
N VAL A 114 -7.79 -5.88 -3.06
CA VAL A 114 -7.65 -6.57 -1.77
C VAL A 114 -8.64 -5.95 -0.79
N ILE A 115 -9.51 -6.80 -0.22
CA ILE A 115 -10.63 -6.36 0.62
C ILE A 115 -10.38 -6.76 2.07
N TYR A 116 -10.59 -5.81 2.97
CA TYR A 116 -10.68 -6.05 4.38
C TYR A 116 -12.11 -5.87 4.87
N TYR A 117 -12.55 -6.78 5.72
CA TYR A 117 -13.89 -6.77 6.27
C TYR A 117 -13.90 -7.40 7.66
N VAL A 118 -14.99 -7.19 8.40
CA VAL A 118 -15.23 -7.87 9.67
C VAL A 118 -16.24 -8.98 9.43
N ASP A 119 -15.87 -10.17 9.87
CA ASP A 119 -16.73 -11.34 9.85
C ASP A 119 -17.07 -11.77 11.28
N GLU A 120 -18.16 -12.52 11.44
CA GLU A 120 -18.49 -13.13 12.72
C GLU A 120 -17.70 -14.42 12.90
N VAL A 121 -17.23 -14.67 14.12
CA VAL A 121 -16.47 -15.89 14.42
C VAL A 121 -17.42 -17.09 14.40
N ALA A 122 -17.16 -18.05 13.52
CA ALA A 122 -17.95 -19.26 13.46
C ALA A 122 -17.64 -20.19 14.65
N SER A 123 -18.66 -20.90 15.16
CA SER A 123 -18.55 -21.75 16.37
C SER A 123 -17.49 -22.86 16.34
N ASN A 124 -16.97 -23.19 15.16
CA ASN A 124 -15.94 -24.20 14.93
C ASN A 124 -14.54 -23.63 14.64
N GLU A 125 -14.38 -22.31 14.67
CA GLU A 125 -13.09 -21.65 14.46
C GLU A 125 -12.30 -21.49 15.76
N VAL A 126 -10.99 -21.31 15.63
CA VAL A 126 -10.07 -21.13 16.78
C VAL A 126 -10.12 -19.68 17.31
N TRP A 127 -10.67 -18.76 16.52
CA TRP A 127 -10.80 -17.33 16.83
C TRP A 127 -11.79 -17.09 17.98
N ARG A 128 -11.65 -15.94 18.66
CA ARG A 128 -12.43 -15.56 19.84
C ARG A 128 -13.14 -14.24 19.62
N GLY A 129 -14.17 -13.99 20.43
CA GLY A 129 -14.90 -12.74 20.36
C GLY A 129 -16.00 -12.74 19.30
N PRO A 130 -16.78 -11.65 19.25
CA PRO A 130 -17.94 -11.56 18.38
C PRO A 130 -17.60 -11.18 16.93
N GLY A 131 -16.36 -10.74 16.65
CA GLY A 131 -15.92 -10.43 15.30
C GLY A 131 -14.42 -10.63 15.08
N VAL A 132 -14.06 -10.89 13.83
CA VAL A 132 -12.69 -11.11 13.35
C VAL A 132 -12.45 -10.26 12.10
N ILE A 133 -11.31 -9.54 12.05
CA ILE A 133 -10.89 -8.85 10.82
C ILE A 133 -10.34 -9.90 9.87
N ARG A 134 -10.91 -9.97 8.68
CA ARG A 134 -10.44 -10.82 7.59
C ARG A 134 -9.93 -9.98 6.44
N ARG A 135 -8.93 -10.54 5.75
CA ARG A 135 -8.39 -10.06 4.49
C ARG A 135 -8.73 -11.06 3.40
N PHE A 136 -9.35 -10.57 2.32
CA PHE A 136 -9.57 -11.29 1.08
C PHE A 136 -8.62 -10.75 0.01
N GLY A 137 -7.69 -11.58 -0.43
CA GLY A 137 -6.64 -11.19 -1.36
C GLY A 137 -5.68 -12.34 -1.66
N PRO A 138 -4.68 -12.13 -2.53
CA PRO A 138 -3.67 -13.14 -2.80
C PRO A 138 -2.81 -13.38 -1.54
N ALA A 139 -2.39 -14.63 -1.33
CA ALA A 139 -1.51 -15.01 -0.24
C ALA A 139 -0.08 -14.50 -0.47
N PHE A 140 0.64 -14.33 0.64
CA PHE A 140 2.06 -13.97 0.62
C PHE A 140 2.93 -15.23 0.53
N ASN A 141 4.03 -15.15 -0.19
CA ASN A 141 5.10 -16.15 -0.19
C ASN A 141 6.08 -15.90 0.98
N ASP A 142 7.08 -16.76 1.12
CA ASP A 142 8.10 -16.65 2.18
C ASP A 142 8.95 -15.37 2.08
N ASP A 143 8.99 -14.76 0.90
CA ASP A 143 9.70 -13.51 0.62
C ASP A 143 8.84 -12.26 0.92
N GLY A 144 7.58 -12.43 1.32
CA GLY A 144 6.65 -11.34 1.65
C GLY A 144 5.99 -10.69 0.43
N GLU A 145 6.11 -11.28 -0.76
CA GLU A 145 5.43 -10.85 -1.97
C GLU A 145 4.16 -11.68 -2.22
N HIS A 146 3.21 -11.15 -3.00
CA HIS A 146 2.03 -11.95 -3.37
C HIS A 146 2.39 -13.09 -4.33
N SER A 147 1.75 -14.24 -4.15
CA SER A 147 1.91 -15.38 -5.06
C SER A 147 1.48 -15.04 -6.49
N GLU A 148 2.39 -15.18 -7.47
CA GLU A 148 2.13 -14.89 -8.90
C GLU A 148 0.89 -15.61 -9.45
N ALA A 149 0.69 -16.88 -9.07
CA ALA A 149 -0.47 -17.67 -9.50
C ALA A 149 -1.78 -17.07 -8.98
N GLN A 150 -1.77 -16.50 -7.77
CA GLN A 150 -2.97 -15.89 -7.18
C GLN A 150 -3.13 -14.44 -7.61
N LYS A 151 -2.06 -13.67 -7.87
CA LYS A 151 -2.15 -12.28 -8.33
C LYS A 151 -3.10 -12.09 -9.53
N ARG A 152 -3.13 -13.07 -10.43
CA ARG A 152 -3.92 -13.05 -11.69
C ARG A 152 -5.24 -13.81 -11.62
N ASP A 153 -5.51 -14.53 -10.53
CA ASP A 153 -6.69 -15.39 -10.40
C ASP A 153 -7.36 -15.22 -9.01
N PRO A 154 -8.36 -14.33 -8.90
CA PRO A 154 -9.14 -14.11 -7.69
C PRO A 154 -9.93 -15.34 -7.20
N ASP A 155 -10.19 -16.32 -8.07
CA ASP A 155 -10.89 -17.55 -7.68
C ASP A 155 -10.06 -18.40 -6.72
N LEU A 156 -8.74 -18.24 -6.74
CA LEU A 156 -7.82 -18.90 -5.81
C LEU A 156 -7.69 -18.18 -4.46
N TRP A 157 -8.25 -16.96 -4.32
CA TRP A 157 -8.12 -16.18 -3.10
C TRP A 157 -8.96 -16.77 -1.97
N GLN A 158 -8.39 -16.67 -0.77
CA GLN A 158 -9.02 -17.11 0.46
C GLN A 158 -9.04 -15.97 1.47
N SER A 159 -10.07 -15.97 2.32
CA SER A 159 -10.18 -15.02 3.42
C SER A 159 -9.33 -15.47 4.60
N THR A 160 -8.27 -14.73 4.90
CA THR A 160 -7.39 -14.97 6.05
C THR A 160 -7.78 -14.07 7.21
N ALA A 161 -7.98 -14.66 8.39
CA ALA A 161 -8.21 -13.90 9.62
C ALA A 161 -6.88 -13.30 10.15
N LEU A 162 -6.94 -12.04 10.57
CA LEU A 162 -5.77 -11.27 11.02
C LEU A 162 -5.77 -11.04 12.52
N VAL A 163 -6.91 -10.60 13.06
CA VAL A 163 -7.10 -10.35 14.49
C VAL A 163 -8.55 -10.57 14.85
N ASP A 164 -8.78 -11.11 16.04
CA ASP A 164 -10.08 -11.44 16.58
C ASP A 164 -10.46 -10.47 17.71
N MET A 165 -11.48 -10.81 18.51
CA MET A 165 -11.90 -10.01 19.67
C MET A 165 -12.29 -8.57 19.33
N MET A 166 -12.87 -8.37 18.15
CA MET A 166 -13.37 -7.06 17.72
C MET A 166 -14.63 -6.64 18.49
N VAL A 167 -14.75 -5.35 18.78
CA VAL A 167 -16.00 -4.81 19.34
C VAL A 167 -17.07 -4.83 18.25
N VAL A 168 -18.26 -5.33 18.57
CA VAL A 168 -19.41 -5.34 17.64
C VAL A 168 -20.38 -4.19 17.86
N ASP A 169 -20.41 -3.62 19.06
CA ASP A 169 -21.32 -2.55 19.44
C ASP A 169 -20.51 -1.25 19.64
N LEU A 170 -20.56 -0.32 18.67
CA LEU A 170 -19.91 1.00 18.78
C LEU A 170 -20.90 2.09 19.17
N ASP A 171 -20.48 3.01 20.05
CA ASP A 171 -21.25 4.22 20.31
C ASP A 171 -21.12 5.25 19.16
N SER A 172 -22.02 6.23 19.12
CA SER A 172 -22.04 7.23 18.04
C SER A 172 -20.76 8.05 17.93
N THR A 173 -20.00 8.22 19.01
CA THR A 173 -18.73 8.95 19.00
C THR A 173 -17.57 8.08 18.54
N GLN A 174 -17.62 6.78 18.82
CA GLN A 174 -16.65 5.78 18.40
C GLN A 174 -16.76 5.45 16.92
N THR A 175 -17.90 5.73 16.28
CA THR A 175 -18.06 5.59 14.83
C THR A 175 -17.50 6.78 14.01
N GLN A 176 -16.89 7.77 14.65
CA GLN A 176 -16.37 8.96 13.97
C GLN A 176 -14.87 8.85 13.71
N CYS A 177 -14.40 9.49 12.64
CA CYS A 177 -12.97 9.56 12.33
C CYS A 177 -12.25 10.36 13.42
N LYS A 178 -11.28 9.73 14.10
CA LYS A 178 -10.62 10.32 15.27
C LYS A 178 -9.77 11.52 14.85
N ASN A 179 -9.85 12.62 15.59
CA ASN A 179 -9.10 13.86 15.33
C ASN A 179 -9.43 14.55 13.99
N LEU A 180 -10.51 14.17 13.30
CA LEU A 180 -10.99 14.85 12.11
C LEU A 180 -12.32 15.55 12.44
N PRO A 181 -12.41 16.89 12.34
CA PRO A 181 -13.63 17.60 12.69
C PRO A 181 -14.74 17.25 11.70
N PHE A 182 -15.87 16.82 12.24
CA PHE A 182 -17.07 16.51 11.46
C PHE A 182 -17.59 17.78 10.78
N ASP A 183 -17.88 17.69 9.48
CA ASP A 183 -18.49 18.79 8.71
C ASP A 183 -19.99 18.53 8.52
N PRO A 184 -20.86 19.13 9.35
CA PRO A 184 -22.31 18.95 9.24
C PRO A 184 -22.92 19.65 8.02
N SER A 185 -22.17 20.50 7.32
CA SER A 185 -22.68 21.30 6.19
C SER A 185 -22.59 20.58 4.85
N GLU A 186 -21.76 19.55 4.78
CA GLU A 186 -21.51 18.78 3.56
C GLU A 186 -22.02 17.33 3.60
N SER A 187 -22.66 16.90 4.69
CA SER A 187 -23.37 15.62 4.66
C SER A 187 -24.42 15.68 3.53
N ASP A 188 -24.33 14.82 2.52
CA ASP A 188 -25.19 14.82 1.33
C ASP A 188 -26.66 14.39 1.63
N GLY A 189 -27.14 14.66 2.84
CA GLY A 189 -28.48 14.33 3.32
C GLY A 189 -28.77 12.83 3.45
N VAL A 190 -27.91 11.95 2.93
CA VAL A 190 -28.10 10.51 2.88
C VAL A 190 -26.81 9.82 3.29
N ASN A 191 -26.73 9.42 4.56
CA ASN A 191 -25.88 8.33 5.06
C ASN A 191 -24.35 8.47 4.99
N THR A 192 -23.76 9.55 4.46
CA THR A 192 -22.29 9.66 4.33
C THR A 192 -21.67 10.50 5.45
N TYR A 193 -20.63 9.97 6.12
CA TYR A 193 -19.85 10.73 7.11
C TYR A 193 -18.72 11.42 6.36
N ILE A 194 -18.71 12.75 6.42
CA ILE A 194 -17.68 13.59 5.82
C ILE A 194 -17.03 14.41 6.94
N ALA A 195 -15.70 14.35 6.99
CA ALA A 195 -14.90 15.25 7.81
C ALA A 195 -13.96 16.04 6.91
N THR A 196 -13.50 17.19 7.40
CA THR A 196 -12.60 18.06 6.66
C THR A 196 -11.34 18.25 7.50
N ASP A 197 -10.17 18.03 6.92
CA ASP A 197 -8.91 18.31 7.63
C ASP A 197 -8.55 19.81 7.61
N ASP A 198 -7.44 20.15 8.24
CA ASP A 198 -6.88 21.49 8.30
C ASP A 198 -6.40 22.03 6.94
N GLU A 199 -6.20 21.14 5.96
CA GLU A 199 -5.90 21.50 4.56
C GLU A 199 -7.16 21.74 3.73
N GLY A 200 -8.35 21.56 4.30
CA GLY A 200 -9.63 21.68 3.60
C GLY A 200 -9.96 20.46 2.73
N LYS A 201 -9.27 19.34 2.91
CA LYS A 201 -9.53 18.09 2.18
C LYS A 201 -10.60 17.28 2.86
N LYS A 202 -11.47 16.68 2.05
CA LYS A 202 -12.59 15.87 2.54
C LYS A 202 -12.13 14.46 2.86
N TRP A 203 -12.72 13.87 3.89
CA TRP A 203 -12.48 12.52 4.37
C TRP A 203 -13.81 11.77 4.43
N TYR A 204 -13.85 10.63 3.79
CA TYR A 204 -15.02 9.76 3.67
C TYR A 204 -14.85 8.56 4.59
N ARG A 205 -15.82 8.31 5.48
CA ARG A 205 -15.81 7.11 6.31
C ARG A 205 -16.26 5.89 5.52
N PHE A 206 -15.57 4.78 5.72
CA PHE A 206 -15.88 3.50 5.12
C PHE A 206 -15.95 2.39 6.19
N PRO A 207 -17.11 1.74 6.39
CA PRO A 207 -18.40 1.95 5.72
C PRO A 207 -19.11 3.25 6.18
N GLN A 208 -20.15 3.63 5.43
CA GLN A 208 -20.88 4.91 5.53
C GLN A 208 -21.52 5.17 6.91
N ALA A 209 -21.84 6.44 7.24
CA ALA A 209 -22.29 6.97 8.55
C ALA A 209 -23.33 6.11 9.30
N THR A 210 -24.28 5.56 8.56
CA THR A 210 -25.44 4.81 9.10
C THR A 210 -25.29 3.30 9.00
N ALA A 211 -24.21 2.81 8.40
CA ALA A 211 -23.89 1.39 8.41
C ALA A 211 -23.57 0.92 9.83
N ASP A 212 -23.95 -0.31 10.15
CA ASP A 212 -23.54 -0.96 11.38
C ASP A 212 -22.03 -1.21 11.33
N VAL A 213 -21.27 -0.52 12.18
CA VAL A 213 -19.81 -0.56 12.20
C VAL A 213 -19.35 -1.40 13.38
N LYS A 214 -18.72 -2.53 13.07
CA LYS A 214 -18.17 -3.44 14.07
C LYS A 214 -16.70 -3.12 14.31
N GLY A 215 -16.36 -2.26 15.26
CA GLY A 215 -15.01 -2.11 15.82
C GLY A 215 -13.88 -1.73 14.86
N PHE A 216 -14.06 -1.78 13.55
CA PHE A 216 -13.09 -1.53 12.51
C PHE A 216 -13.76 -0.72 11.42
N PHE A 217 -13.20 0.44 11.15
CA PHE A 217 -13.57 1.28 10.03
C PHE A 217 -12.37 2.07 9.54
N SER A 218 -12.43 2.51 8.30
CA SER A 218 -11.43 3.39 7.72
C SER A 218 -12.03 4.75 7.39
N CYS A 219 -11.20 5.78 7.40
CA CYS A 219 -11.55 7.10 6.89
C CYS A 219 -10.56 7.45 5.80
N ILE A 220 -11.05 7.70 4.59
CA ILE A 220 -10.23 7.80 3.40
C ILE A 220 -10.35 9.22 2.86
N ARG A 221 -9.21 9.87 2.64
CA ARG A 221 -9.16 11.23 2.10
C ARG A 221 -9.59 11.23 0.64
N GLU A 222 -10.13 12.36 0.17
CA GLU A 222 -10.70 12.52 -1.18
C GLU A 222 -9.73 12.17 -2.32
N ASP A 223 -8.43 12.28 -2.07
CA ASP A 223 -7.37 11.96 -3.03
C ASP A 223 -7.09 10.46 -3.15
N LYS A 224 -7.75 9.60 -2.36
CA LYS A 224 -7.55 8.14 -2.31
C LYS A 224 -6.12 7.73 -1.93
N GLN A 225 -5.33 8.64 -1.36
CA GLN A 225 -3.91 8.43 -1.02
C GLN A 225 -3.63 8.37 0.48
N LEU A 226 -4.60 8.72 1.32
CA LEU A 226 -4.45 8.71 2.77
C LEU A 226 -5.66 8.03 3.41
N ALA A 227 -5.39 7.09 4.32
CA ALA A 227 -6.41 6.46 5.13
C ALA A 227 -6.07 6.53 6.61
N GLN A 228 -7.08 6.76 7.43
CA GLN A 228 -7.04 6.56 8.87
C GLN A 228 -7.74 5.24 9.19
N LEU A 229 -7.01 4.29 9.77
CA LEU A 229 -7.58 3.06 10.29
C LEU A 229 -7.97 3.27 11.74
N ASN A 230 -9.22 2.95 12.06
CA ASN A 230 -9.74 2.96 13.42
C ASN A 230 -10.10 1.53 13.79
N VAL A 231 -9.35 0.93 14.71
CA VAL A 231 -9.50 -0.46 15.17
C VAL A 231 -9.77 -0.44 16.67
N LEU A 232 -10.85 -1.07 17.10
CA LEU A 232 -11.29 -1.18 18.48
C LEU A 232 -11.56 -2.65 18.80
N GLY A 233 -10.75 -3.20 19.68
CA GLY A 233 -10.95 -4.55 20.19
C GLY A 233 -11.22 -4.58 21.69
N THR A 234 -11.72 -5.73 22.15
CA THR A 234 -12.13 -5.94 23.53
C THR A 234 -11.68 -7.30 24.05
N SER A 235 -11.14 -7.30 25.26
CA SER A 235 -10.79 -8.53 25.98
C SER A 235 -11.96 -9.08 26.82
N LEU A 236 -13.17 -8.54 26.64
CA LEU A 236 -14.34 -8.84 27.47
C LEU A 236 -14.73 -10.33 27.48
N ASP A 237 -14.67 -11.00 26.34
CA ASP A 237 -14.98 -12.44 26.26
C ASP A 237 -14.00 -13.28 27.10
N GLU A 238 -12.77 -12.82 27.28
CA GLU A 238 -11.80 -13.44 28.18
C GLU A 238 -12.07 -13.16 29.66
N PHE A 239 -13.05 -12.34 29.99
CA PHE A 239 -13.39 -11.97 31.36
C PHE A 239 -14.82 -12.32 31.77
N GLN A 240 -15.65 -12.83 30.86
CA GLN A 240 -16.99 -13.32 31.20
C GLN A 240 -16.94 -14.38 32.33
N HIS A 241 -15.96 -15.29 32.31
CA HIS A 241 -15.79 -16.28 33.39
C HIS A 241 -15.30 -15.70 34.73
N LEU A 242 -14.86 -14.44 34.76
CA LEU A 242 -14.52 -13.72 35.99
C LEU A 242 -15.72 -13.01 36.61
N GLY A 243 -16.90 -13.11 35.98
CA GLY A 243 -18.15 -12.51 36.45
C GLY A 243 -18.32 -11.04 36.07
N TYR A 244 -17.62 -10.58 35.03
CA TYR A 244 -17.88 -9.28 34.41
C TYR A 244 -18.79 -9.48 33.20
N ASP A 245 -19.89 -8.73 33.14
CA ASP A 245 -20.80 -8.70 32.00
C ASP A 245 -20.60 -7.42 31.17
N LYS A 246 -21.11 -7.40 29.93
CA LYS A 246 -21.13 -6.22 29.03
C LYS A 246 -21.66 -4.98 29.75
N ASP A 247 -22.73 -5.14 30.53
CA ASP A 247 -23.38 -4.04 31.26
C ASP A 247 -22.50 -3.41 32.36
N ASP A 248 -21.54 -4.15 32.93
CA ASP A 248 -20.64 -3.64 33.96
C ASP A 248 -19.55 -2.73 33.40
N ILE A 249 -19.25 -2.87 32.10
CA ILE A 249 -18.29 -2.03 31.37
C ILE A 249 -18.94 -0.74 30.91
N VAL A 250 -20.11 -0.84 30.24
CA VAL A 250 -20.87 0.32 29.76
C VAL A 250 -21.19 1.28 30.91
N GLN A 251 -21.48 0.74 32.09
CA GLN A 251 -21.79 1.54 33.29
C GLN A 251 -20.55 1.92 34.11
N LYS A 252 -19.34 1.59 33.63
CA LYS A 252 -18.05 1.79 34.32
C LYS A 252 -18.06 1.30 35.78
N LYS A 253 -18.85 0.27 36.08
CA LYS A 253 -19.03 -0.27 37.45
C LYS A 253 -17.75 -0.91 37.97
N SER A 254 -16.90 -1.35 37.06
CA SER A 254 -15.60 -1.93 37.34
C SER A 254 -14.49 -0.93 37.04
N ARG A 255 -13.52 -0.80 37.96
CA ARG A 255 -12.25 -0.07 37.72
C ARG A 255 -11.43 -0.64 36.55
N TYR A 256 -11.82 -1.79 36.03
CA TYR A 256 -11.17 -2.47 34.92
C TYR A 256 -11.86 -2.26 33.58
N SER A 257 -13.08 -1.70 33.56
CA SER A 257 -13.86 -1.45 32.33
C SER A 257 -13.05 -0.65 31.29
N GLU A 258 -12.40 0.43 31.71
CA GLU A 258 -11.57 1.27 30.84
C GLU A 258 -10.26 0.60 30.37
N LYS A 259 -9.90 -0.56 30.94
CA LYS A 259 -8.71 -1.34 30.56
C LYS A 259 -9.04 -2.54 29.66
N MET A 260 -10.32 -2.80 29.43
CA MET A 260 -10.79 -3.97 28.69
C MET A 260 -11.03 -3.68 27.20
N GLU A 261 -11.11 -2.40 26.82
CA GLU A 261 -11.18 -1.95 25.43
C GLU A 261 -9.86 -1.30 25.02
N TYR A 262 -9.40 -1.59 23.81
CA TYR A 262 -8.19 -1.01 23.25
C TYR A 262 -8.47 -0.44 21.87
N ALA A 263 -8.19 0.86 21.70
CA ALA A 263 -8.41 1.61 20.48
C ALA A 263 -7.07 1.96 19.83
N VAL A 264 -6.87 1.52 18.59
CA VAL A 264 -5.76 1.91 17.73
C VAL A 264 -6.32 2.81 16.63
N ALA A 265 -5.75 3.99 16.49
CA ALA A 265 -6.02 4.88 15.36
C ALA A 265 -4.69 5.24 14.71
N THR A 266 -4.49 4.81 13.46
CA THR A 266 -3.27 5.08 12.69
C THR A 266 -3.63 5.76 11.38
N MET A 267 -2.78 6.67 10.92
CA MET A 267 -2.86 7.25 9.58
C MET A 267 -1.79 6.60 8.70
N THR A 268 -2.15 6.27 7.47
CA THR A 268 -1.27 5.58 6.54
C THR A 268 -1.51 6.07 5.12
N HIS A 269 -0.42 6.34 4.42
CA HIS A 269 -0.44 6.71 3.01
C HIS A 269 -0.39 5.47 2.13
N ALA A 270 -1.16 5.50 1.05
CA ALA A 270 -0.97 4.62 -0.08
C ALA A 270 0.27 5.00 -0.88
N ARG A 271 0.74 4.05 -1.69
CA ARG A 271 1.71 4.25 -2.75
C ARG A 271 1.13 5.26 -3.75
N SER A 272 1.44 6.54 -3.60
CA SER A 272 1.24 7.58 -4.63
C SER A 272 2.08 7.27 -5.90
N GLU A 273 2.05 8.13 -6.91
CA GLU A 273 2.74 7.94 -8.20
C GLU A 273 3.91 8.92 -8.49
N SER A 274 4.37 9.84 -7.59
CA SER A 274 5.58 10.71 -7.84
C SER A 274 6.58 11.12 -6.67
N ILE A 275 7.94 11.29 -6.86
CA ILE A 275 9.19 11.18 -5.99
C ILE A 275 9.68 12.30 -5.06
N GLY A 276 10.50 11.85 -4.09
CA GLY A 276 11.70 12.38 -3.46
C GLY A 276 11.67 13.72 -2.76
N SER A 277 11.32 13.72 -1.46
CA SER A 277 11.94 14.48 -0.36
C SER A 277 12.33 15.96 -0.56
N GLY A 278 11.61 16.84 0.14
CA GLY A 278 12.12 18.14 0.55
C GLY A 278 11.37 18.76 1.73
N GLY A 279 11.42 18.12 2.91
CA GLY A 279 11.04 18.74 4.20
C GLY A 279 9.53 18.92 4.42
N GLU A 280 8.95 18.17 5.36
CA GLU A 280 7.57 18.33 5.85
C GLU A 280 6.53 18.58 4.72
N ASN A 281 6.34 17.59 3.84
CA ASN A 281 5.14 17.26 3.05
C ASN A 281 5.53 16.35 1.86
N VAL A 282 4.66 15.37 1.56
CA VAL A 282 4.62 14.49 0.36
C VAL A 282 5.72 13.39 0.20
N PRO A 283 5.39 12.08 0.31
CA PRO A 283 6.14 11.01 -0.35
C PRO A 283 5.67 10.95 -1.82
N SER A 284 6.49 10.90 -2.85
CA SER A 284 7.77 10.29 -3.14
C SER A 284 7.81 8.92 -3.90
N PHE A 285 7.41 8.83 -5.19
CA PHE A 285 7.64 7.81 -6.26
C PHE A 285 8.45 8.23 -7.53
N LYS A 286 9.62 7.66 -7.83
CA LYS A 286 10.43 8.12 -9.00
C LYS A 286 9.88 7.51 -10.25
N ALA A 287 9.57 8.41 -11.18
CA ALA A 287 9.78 8.14 -12.58
C ALA A 287 11.28 7.88 -12.77
N ASN A 288 11.61 6.68 -13.21
CA ASN A 288 12.98 6.23 -13.45
C ASN A 288 13.38 6.49 -14.92
N SER A 289 13.29 7.74 -15.38
CA SER A 289 13.79 8.12 -16.72
C SER A 289 14.08 9.61 -16.93
N SER A 290 14.10 10.46 -15.89
CA SER A 290 14.72 11.78 -16.00
C SER A 290 16.25 11.63 -16.08
N ILE A 291 16.90 12.36 -16.99
CA ILE A 291 18.36 12.51 -16.94
C ILE A 291 18.67 13.51 -15.83
N VAL A 292 19.37 13.06 -14.80
CA VAL A 292 19.92 13.95 -13.76
C VAL A 292 21.36 14.28 -14.13
N PHE A 293 21.65 15.56 -14.34
CA PHE A 293 22.99 15.99 -14.72
C PHE A 293 23.91 16.07 -13.50
N GLU A 294 25.02 15.33 -13.50
CA GLU A 294 25.98 15.35 -12.39
C GLU A 294 26.95 16.53 -12.44
N GLU A 295 27.02 17.24 -13.57
CA GLU A 295 27.88 18.39 -13.81
C GLU A 295 27.12 19.50 -14.55
N ASP A 296 27.70 20.70 -14.67
CA ASP A 296 27.20 21.75 -15.56
C ASP A 296 27.59 21.43 -17.01
N GLY A 297 26.72 21.79 -17.97
CA GLY A 297 27.00 21.49 -19.38
C GLY A 297 25.86 21.86 -20.34
N GLN A 298 25.88 21.25 -21.51
CA GLN A 298 24.85 21.33 -22.55
C GLN A 298 24.44 19.95 -23.04
N ALA A 299 23.13 19.73 -23.20
CA ALA A 299 22.57 18.51 -23.76
C ALA A 299 21.96 18.81 -25.12
N SER A 300 22.17 17.93 -26.10
CA SER A 300 21.48 17.98 -27.39
C SER A 300 20.78 16.66 -27.65
N ILE A 301 19.58 16.73 -28.23
CA ILE A 301 18.80 15.56 -28.60
C ILE A 301 18.96 15.28 -30.09
N GLN A 302 19.08 14.02 -30.46
CA GLN A 302 19.14 13.59 -31.84
C GLN A 302 18.19 12.41 -32.09
N VAL A 303 17.28 12.59 -33.03
CA VAL A 303 16.38 11.55 -33.51
C VAL A 303 17.06 10.77 -34.63
N LEU A 304 17.25 9.47 -34.45
CA LEU A 304 17.93 8.60 -35.41
C LEU A 304 16.94 7.84 -36.31
N TYR A 305 15.81 7.46 -35.73
CA TYR A 305 14.79 6.65 -36.37
C TYR A 305 13.41 7.04 -35.83
N ALA A 306 12.42 7.05 -36.72
CA ALA A 306 11.01 7.22 -36.43
C ALA A 306 10.25 6.55 -37.57
N ASP A 307 9.35 5.62 -37.25
CA ASP A 307 8.51 4.87 -38.18
C ASP A 307 7.20 4.48 -37.47
N ILE A 308 6.40 5.49 -37.11
CA ILE A 308 5.20 5.28 -36.28
C ILE A 308 4.09 4.68 -37.14
N PRO A 309 3.49 3.54 -36.76
CA PRO A 309 2.38 2.96 -37.49
C PRO A 309 1.15 3.87 -37.43
N CYS A 310 0.56 4.16 -38.60
CA CYS A 310 -0.73 4.83 -38.69
C CYS A 310 -1.88 3.84 -38.45
N SER A 311 -3.04 4.37 -38.10
CA SER A 311 -4.28 3.60 -37.86
C SER A 311 -4.79 2.74 -39.03
N ASP A 312 -4.20 2.87 -40.22
CA ASP A 312 -4.52 2.04 -41.38
C ASP A 312 -3.54 0.88 -41.59
N ASP A 313 -2.58 0.65 -40.67
CA ASP A 313 -1.56 -0.42 -40.65
C ASP A 313 -0.67 -0.51 -41.91
N ILE A 314 -0.85 0.38 -42.89
CA ILE A 314 -0.19 0.35 -44.20
C ILE A 314 0.68 1.59 -44.40
N THR A 315 0.40 2.67 -43.67
CA THR A 315 1.19 3.89 -43.70
C THR A 315 1.93 4.09 -42.39
N THR A 316 3.13 4.66 -42.47
CA THR A 316 3.92 5.05 -41.30
C THR A 316 4.28 6.53 -41.37
N SER A 317 4.45 7.14 -40.20
CA SER A 317 4.83 8.55 -40.04
C SER A 317 6.22 8.66 -39.44
N ASN A 318 7.05 9.50 -40.05
CA ASN A 318 8.36 9.87 -39.52
C ASN A 318 8.35 11.29 -38.95
N ASP A 319 7.17 11.90 -38.83
CA ASP A 319 7.00 13.28 -38.44
C ASP A 319 6.67 13.38 -36.95
N ILE A 320 7.73 13.27 -36.14
CA ILE A 320 7.68 13.44 -34.70
C ILE A 320 8.34 14.74 -34.28
N THR A 321 7.84 15.39 -33.23
CA THR A 321 8.56 16.41 -32.49
C THR A 321 9.03 15.81 -31.17
N ILE A 322 10.33 15.82 -30.90
CA ILE A 322 10.86 15.54 -29.58
C ILE A 322 11.36 16.83 -28.94
N SER A 323 10.86 17.14 -27.75
CA SER A 323 11.25 18.28 -26.93
C SER A 323 11.99 17.81 -25.69
N PHE A 324 13.23 18.28 -25.50
CA PHE A 324 14.01 18.06 -24.29
C PHE A 324 13.88 19.27 -23.36
N VAL A 325 13.17 19.11 -22.25
CA VAL A 325 12.77 20.18 -21.32
C VAL A 325 13.49 19.99 -20.00
N THR A 326 14.24 21.00 -19.55
CA THR A 326 14.82 21.04 -18.20
C THR A 326 13.82 21.61 -17.19
N ASP A 327 14.03 21.34 -15.90
CA ASP A 327 13.20 21.92 -14.83
C ASP A 327 13.23 23.47 -14.79
N SER A 328 14.24 24.09 -15.41
CA SER A 328 14.32 25.55 -15.56
C SER A 328 13.47 26.11 -16.70
N GLY A 329 12.76 25.24 -17.44
CA GLY A 329 11.95 25.59 -18.61
C GLY A 329 12.77 25.84 -19.88
N SER A 330 14.04 25.44 -19.91
CA SER A 330 14.84 25.49 -21.13
C SER A 330 14.47 24.30 -22.01
N GLU A 331 14.19 24.54 -23.29
CA GLU A 331 13.69 23.53 -24.20
C GLU A 331 14.54 23.44 -25.47
N GLY A 332 14.90 22.21 -25.86
CA GLY A 332 15.56 21.90 -27.12
C GLY A 332 14.66 20.97 -27.93
N THR A 333 14.25 21.39 -29.12
CA THR A 333 13.29 20.63 -29.93
C THR A 333 13.91 20.11 -31.22
N VAL A 334 13.42 18.96 -31.66
CA VAL A 334 13.69 18.36 -32.98
C VAL A 334 12.37 17.97 -33.60
N SER A 335 12.12 18.41 -34.83
CA SER A 335 11.02 17.90 -35.65
C SER A 335 11.58 17.01 -36.76
N GLY A 336 11.08 15.78 -36.85
CA GLY A 336 11.55 14.72 -37.72
C GLY A 336 12.87 14.09 -37.27
N ILE A 337 13.55 13.42 -38.21
CA ILE A 337 14.88 12.84 -38.00
C ILE A 337 15.93 13.96 -38.11
N GLY A 338 16.71 14.18 -37.05
CA GLY A 338 17.68 15.27 -37.00
C GLY A 338 18.24 15.53 -35.61
N THR A 339 18.95 16.65 -35.45
CA THR A 339 19.57 17.09 -34.20
C THR A 339 18.97 18.41 -33.74
N GLY A 340 18.71 18.53 -32.44
CA GLY A 340 18.06 19.66 -31.80
C GLY A 340 19.03 20.73 -31.36
N SER A 341 18.48 21.86 -30.93
CA SER A 341 19.29 22.88 -30.27
C SER A 341 19.80 22.36 -28.94
N ALA A 342 21.06 22.67 -28.63
CA ALA A 342 21.64 22.34 -27.34
C ALA A 342 21.00 23.18 -26.22
N VAL A 343 20.70 22.53 -25.10
CA VAL A 343 20.08 23.11 -23.92
C VAL A 343 21.10 23.11 -22.79
N SER A 344 21.36 24.28 -22.21
CA SER A 344 22.24 24.37 -21.04
C SER A 344 21.56 23.81 -19.80
N PHE A 345 22.33 23.08 -19.00
CA PHE A 345 21.91 22.56 -17.70
C PHE A 345 22.95 22.86 -16.62
N THR A 346 22.51 22.86 -15.37
CA THR A 346 23.38 22.94 -14.19
C THR A 346 23.34 21.63 -13.42
N GLN A 347 24.39 21.35 -12.65
CA GLN A 347 24.46 20.19 -11.78
C GLN A 347 23.19 20.03 -10.92
N GLY A 348 22.64 18.82 -10.90
CA GLY A 348 21.45 18.43 -10.15
C GLY A 348 20.13 18.82 -10.82
N GLN A 349 20.14 19.41 -12.03
CA GLN A 349 18.91 19.61 -12.81
C GLN A 349 18.45 18.30 -13.44
N GLU A 350 17.12 18.13 -13.48
CA GLU A 350 16.50 17.06 -14.24
C GLU A 350 16.06 17.58 -15.61
N ALA A 351 16.04 16.67 -16.57
CA ALA A 351 15.46 16.92 -17.88
C ALA A 351 14.66 15.72 -18.39
N ASN A 352 13.57 16.05 -19.06
CA ASN A 352 12.61 15.11 -19.61
C ASN A 352 12.51 15.30 -21.12
N ALA A 353 12.31 14.21 -21.84
CA ALA A 353 11.92 14.28 -23.25
C ALA A 353 10.40 14.12 -23.39
N HIS A 354 9.82 14.89 -24.31
CA HIS A 354 8.41 14.82 -24.68
C HIS A 354 8.35 14.50 -26.16
N ILE A 355 7.59 13.46 -26.53
CA ILE A 355 7.48 13.01 -27.91
C ILE A 355 6.05 13.23 -28.37
N LYS A 356 5.93 13.95 -29.48
CA LYS A 356 4.66 14.27 -30.10
C LYS A 356 4.68 13.86 -31.56
N GLU A 357 3.65 13.16 -32.02
CA GLU A 357 3.44 12.92 -33.45
C GLU A 357 2.77 14.16 -34.08
N ASN A 358 3.26 14.62 -35.24
CA ASN A 358 2.80 15.84 -35.91
C ASN A 358 1.90 15.60 -37.13
N THR A 359 1.86 14.38 -37.69
CA THR A 359 1.14 14.06 -38.92
C THR A 359 -0.21 13.41 -38.63
N PHE A 360 -1.25 13.99 -39.23
CA PHE A 360 -2.55 13.33 -39.36
C PHE A 360 -2.42 12.12 -40.31
N CYS A 361 -2.09 10.94 -39.78
CA CYS A 361 -2.52 9.68 -40.37
C CYS A 361 -3.99 9.88 -40.79
N THR A 362 -4.29 9.75 -42.08
CA THR A 362 -5.31 10.55 -42.82
C THR A 362 -6.79 10.46 -42.39
N ARG A 363 -7.12 10.04 -41.17
CA ARG A 363 -8.45 10.14 -40.54
C ARG A 363 -8.35 10.69 -39.11
N ASP A 364 -8.93 11.88 -38.95
CA ASP A 364 -9.26 12.64 -37.74
C ASP A 364 -8.78 12.15 -36.35
N THR A 365 -7.93 13.00 -35.75
CA THR A 365 -7.86 13.42 -34.33
C THR A 365 -7.13 12.61 -33.26
N THR A 366 -6.52 11.46 -33.55
CA THR A 366 -5.68 10.78 -32.54
C THR A 366 -4.32 11.46 -32.43
N LEU A 367 -4.07 12.19 -31.33
CA LEU A 367 -2.76 12.75 -30.99
C LEU A 367 -2.09 11.79 -30.01
N TYR A 368 -0.97 11.18 -30.40
CA TYR A 368 -0.10 10.46 -29.47
C TYR A 368 0.79 11.48 -28.76
N ASP A 369 0.61 11.59 -27.45
CA ASP A 369 1.54 12.32 -26.59
C ASP A 369 2.20 11.29 -25.67
N ILE A 370 3.46 10.95 -25.96
CA ILE A 370 4.26 10.10 -25.11
C ILE A 370 5.24 11.00 -24.36
N SER A 371 4.99 11.16 -23.07
CA SER A 371 6.01 11.67 -22.16
C SER A 371 6.97 10.54 -21.81
N VAL A 372 8.27 10.80 -21.75
CA VAL A 372 9.35 9.80 -21.57
C VAL A 372 9.36 9.11 -20.20
N ASN A 373 8.25 9.17 -19.47
CA ASN A 373 8.02 8.55 -18.17
C ASN A 373 7.07 7.34 -18.21
N ASP A 374 6.62 6.92 -19.40
CA ASP A 374 5.85 5.69 -19.57
C ASP A 374 6.79 4.47 -19.66
N SER A 375 6.98 3.76 -18.55
CA SER A 375 7.93 2.65 -18.41
C SER A 375 7.60 1.41 -19.25
N ASP A 376 6.35 1.31 -19.69
CA ASP A 376 5.88 0.22 -20.54
C ASP A 376 6.15 0.52 -22.03
N SER A 377 6.38 1.80 -22.36
CA SER A 377 6.53 2.32 -23.73
C SER A 377 7.95 2.83 -24.06
N VAL A 378 8.85 2.96 -23.08
CA VAL A 378 10.22 3.45 -23.30
C VAL A 378 11.28 2.57 -22.62
N LYS A 379 12.36 2.25 -23.36
CA LYS A 379 13.61 1.65 -22.85
C LYS A 379 14.81 2.54 -23.15
N PHE A 380 15.88 2.42 -22.38
CA PHE A 380 17.12 3.16 -22.63
C PHE A 380 18.37 2.33 -22.35
N VAL A 381 19.50 2.76 -22.91
CA VAL A 381 20.83 2.15 -22.74
C VAL A 381 21.86 3.24 -22.47
N THR A 382 22.77 2.95 -21.53
CA THR A 382 23.96 3.75 -21.21
C THR A 382 25.21 2.88 -21.22
N ASN A 383 26.40 3.49 -21.12
CA ASN A 383 27.66 2.75 -21.01
C ASN A 383 27.87 2.07 -19.62
N ASP A 384 27.01 2.35 -18.63
CA ASP A 384 27.13 1.82 -17.25
C ASP A 384 26.32 0.52 -17.04
N ASN A 385 25.66 0.01 -18.08
CA ASN A 385 25.02 -1.31 -18.01
C ASN A 385 26.10 -2.39 -17.96
N SER A 386 26.48 -2.77 -16.73
CA SER A 386 27.48 -3.80 -16.41
C SER A 386 27.18 -5.19 -16.99
N ASP A 387 25.95 -5.40 -17.46
CA ASP A 387 25.54 -6.55 -18.24
C ASP A 387 25.42 -6.12 -19.70
N HIS A 388 26.28 -6.67 -20.55
CA HIS A 388 26.34 -6.56 -22.01
C HIS A 388 24.96 -6.65 -22.68
N THR A 389 24.15 -5.60 -22.56
CA THR A 389 22.77 -5.57 -23.06
C THR A 389 22.89 -5.65 -24.56
N LYS A 390 22.29 -6.69 -25.15
CA LYS A 390 22.30 -6.86 -26.59
C LYS A 390 21.14 -6.09 -27.18
N LEU A 391 21.27 -5.64 -28.43
CA LEU A 391 20.15 -5.04 -29.15
C LEU A 391 18.92 -5.97 -29.19
N SER A 392 19.16 -7.29 -29.26
CA SER A 392 18.12 -8.32 -29.23
C SER A 392 17.35 -8.40 -27.92
N ASP A 393 17.90 -7.88 -26.82
CA ASP A 393 17.23 -7.88 -25.52
C ASP A 393 16.22 -6.73 -25.41
N ILE A 394 16.35 -5.72 -26.28
CA ILE A 394 15.45 -4.56 -26.37
C ILE A 394 14.47 -4.76 -27.53
N ILE A 395 14.99 -5.08 -28.71
CA ILE A 395 14.21 -5.34 -29.92
C ILE A 395 14.49 -6.80 -30.31
N PRO A 396 13.59 -7.77 -30.04
CA PRO A 396 13.84 -9.19 -30.27
C PRO A 396 14.19 -9.55 -31.73
N SER A 397 13.77 -8.74 -32.70
CA SER A 397 14.04 -8.93 -34.13
C SER A 397 14.24 -7.59 -34.84
N PRO A 398 15.39 -6.91 -34.63
CA PRO A 398 15.59 -5.56 -35.11
C PRO A 398 15.67 -5.51 -36.63
N SER A 399 15.00 -4.53 -37.24
CA SER A 399 15.01 -4.35 -38.69
C SER A 399 16.42 -4.03 -39.20
N SER A 400 16.72 -4.38 -40.46
CA SER A 400 18.01 -4.04 -41.09
C SER A 400 18.24 -2.52 -41.14
N THR A 401 17.16 -1.74 -41.14
CA THR A 401 17.21 -0.27 -41.13
C THR A 401 17.75 0.23 -39.79
N ILE A 402 17.22 -0.26 -38.67
CA ILE A 402 17.67 0.10 -37.32
C ILE A 402 19.14 -0.29 -37.13
N ILE A 403 19.49 -1.53 -37.49
CA ILE A 403 20.88 -2.01 -37.42
C ILE A 403 21.82 -1.09 -38.22
N THR A 404 21.44 -0.75 -39.45
CA THR A 404 22.26 0.12 -40.31
C THR A 404 22.43 1.51 -39.70
N LYS A 405 21.36 2.11 -39.15
CA LYS A 405 21.38 3.44 -38.54
C LYS A 405 22.29 3.48 -37.30
N LEU A 406 22.11 2.54 -36.38
CA LEU A 406 22.90 2.45 -35.16
C LEU A 406 24.37 2.13 -35.46
N SER A 407 24.65 1.25 -36.43
CA SER A 407 26.01 0.91 -36.83
C SER A 407 26.73 2.08 -37.51
N GLN A 408 26.04 2.86 -38.34
CA GLN A 408 26.60 4.07 -38.96
C GLN A 408 26.99 5.14 -37.93
N GLN A 409 26.26 5.23 -36.81
CA GLN A 409 26.58 6.11 -35.69
C GLN A 409 27.63 5.53 -34.74
N GLY A 410 28.08 4.28 -34.98
CA GLY A 410 29.04 3.60 -34.11
C GLY A 410 28.47 3.24 -32.72
N LEU A 411 27.14 3.19 -32.58
CA LEU A 411 26.46 2.92 -31.31
C LEU A 411 26.31 1.41 -31.03
N ILE A 412 26.46 0.58 -32.06
CA ILE A 412 26.45 -0.87 -31.94
C ILE A 412 27.59 -1.51 -32.75
N ARG A 413 28.00 -2.71 -32.34
CA ARG A 413 28.99 -3.54 -33.02
C ARG A 413 28.50 -4.98 -33.12
N GLU A 414 28.68 -5.58 -34.30
CA GLU A 414 28.38 -7.00 -34.50
C GLU A 414 29.37 -7.88 -33.72
N ALA A 415 28.82 -8.76 -32.89
CA ALA A 415 29.53 -9.77 -32.12
C ALA A 415 29.78 -11.03 -32.95
N THR A 416 30.63 -11.93 -32.44
CA THR A 416 31.02 -13.15 -33.16
C THR A 416 29.89 -14.16 -33.35
N ASP A 417 28.84 -14.07 -32.55
CA ASP A 417 27.62 -14.90 -32.62
C ASP A 417 26.54 -14.29 -33.53
N GLY A 418 26.80 -13.13 -34.14
CA GLY A 418 25.86 -12.41 -34.99
C GLY A 418 24.88 -11.50 -34.24
N SER A 419 24.98 -11.38 -32.91
CA SER A 419 24.23 -10.35 -32.17
C SER A 419 24.91 -8.98 -32.26
N TYR A 420 24.22 -7.93 -31.83
CA TYR A 420 24.77 -6.57 -31.78
C TYR A 420 24.92 -6.10 -30.34
N ASP A 421 26.14 -5.77 -29.95
CA ASP A 421 26.47 -5.21 -28.64
C ASP A 421 26.49 -3.68 -28.74
N PHE A 422 26.01 -2.98 -27.70
CA PHE A 422 26.11 -1.52 -27.64
C PHE A 422 27.54 -1.06 -27.36
N THR A 423 27.95 0.01 -28.04
CA THR A 423 29.24 0.69 -27.88
C THR A 423 29.01 2.19 -27.70
N LEU A 424 28.34 2.54 -26.59
CA LEU A 424 27.97 3.93 -26.30
C LEU A 424 29.13 4.69 -25.63
N PRO A 425 29.43 5.93 -26.06
CA PRO A 425 30.25 6.86 -25.28
C PRO A 425 29.62 7.18 -23.92
N ASP A 426 30.44 7.53 -22.92
CA ASP A 426 29.99 7.90 -21.56
C ASP A 426 29.02 9.09 -21.54
N ASN A 427 29.07 9.93 -22.57
CA ASN A 427 28.26 11.14 -22.68
C ASN A 427 26.98 10.96 -23.50
N ILE A 428 26.58 9.72 -23.82
CA ILE A 428 25.40 9.43 -24.63
C ILE A 428 24.44 8.50 -23.88
N VAL A 429 23.15 8.85 -23.92
CA VAL A 429 22.04 7.97 -23.54
C VAL A 429 21.21 7.69 -24.78
N LEU A 430 20.95 6.42 -25.07
CA LEU A 430 20.15 5.98 -26.22
C LEU A 430 18.77 5.52 -25.72
N TYR A 431 17.70 5.99 -26.36
CA TYR A 431 16.31 5.68 -26.02
C TYR A 431 15.62 4.95 -27.16
N PHE A 432 14.77 4.00 -26.80
CA PHE A 432 13.94 3.15 -27.65
C PHE A 432 12.49 3.31 -27.22
N VAL A 433 11.61 3.59 -28.16
CA VAL A 433 10.22 3.96 -27.88
C VAL A 433 9.30 3.06 -28.68
N GLU A 434 8.26 2.58 -28.00
CA GLU A 434 7.10 1.90 -28.57
C GLU A 434 5.89 2.83 -28.46
N PHE A 435 5.09 2.94 -29.50
CA PHE A 435 3.80 3.61 -29.49
C PHE A 435 2.71 2.54 -29.53
N GLU A 436 1.97 2.38 -28.43
CA GLU A 436 0.77 1.55 -28.40
C GLU A 436 -0.48 2.41 -28.68
N LEU A 437 -1.30 1.98 -29.64
CA LEU A 437 -2.67 2.46 -29.79
C LEU A 437 -3.46 2.18 -28.51
N VAL A 438 -3.89 3.23 -27.80
CA VAL A 438 -4.68 3.10 -26.57
C VAL A 438 -5.96 2.29 -26.85
N LYS A 439 -6.05 1.08 -26.25
CA LYS A 439 -7.14 0.09 -26.37
C LYS A 439 -8.58 0.58 -26.17
N ASN A 440 -8.75 1.82 -25.70
CA ASN A 440 -10.05 2.38 -25.32
C ASN A 440 -10.69 3.29 -26.37
N GLU A 441 -10.02 3.59 -27.48
CA GLU A 441 -10.67 4.35 -28.56
C GLU A 441 -11.35 3.41 -29.56
N THR A 442 -12.67 3.41 -29.54
CA THR A 442 -13.50 2.75 -30.55
C THR A 442 -13.32 3.41 -31.92
N ILE A 443 -12.74 2.69 -32.88
CA ILE A 443 -12.54 3.17 -34.25
C ILE A 443 -13.74 2.76 -35.10
N LEU A 444 -14.31 3.68 -35.88
CA LEU A 444 -15.41 3.39 -36.80
C LEU A 444 -14.88 2.65 -38.03
N ASP A 445 -15.24 1.37 -38.20
CA ASP A 445 -14.99 0.61 -39.42
C ASP A 445 -15.81 1.22 -40.57
N PRO A 446 -15.19 1.73 -41.64
CA PRO A 446 -15.91 2.39 -42.75
C PRO A 446 -16.69 1.43 -43.65
N ILE A 447 -16.38 0.12 -43.60
CA ILE A 447 -17.02 -0.93 -44.39
C ILE A 447 -18.21 -1.51 -43.62
N LEU A 448 -18.04 -1.71 -42.31
CA LEU A 448 -19.08 -2.28 -41.44
C LEU A 448 -19.98 -1.21 -40.80
N ASN A 449 -19.53 0.05 -40.76
CA ASN A 449 -20.18 1.14 -40.04
C ASN A 449 -20.44 0.80 -38.56
N GLU A 450 -19.52 0.06 -37.95
CA GLU A 450 -19.53 -0.38 -36.56
C GLU A 450 -18.23 0.07 -35.88
N TYR A 451 -18.28 0.29 -34.58
CA TYR A 451 -17.10 0.61 -33.80
C TYR A 451 -16.34 -0.68 -33.45
N ILE A 452 -15.13 -0.82 -33.97
CA ILE A 452 -14.24 -1.95 -33.69
C ILE A 452 -13.10 -1.47 -32.78
N GLN A 453 -12.72 -2.32 -31.83
CA GLN A 453 -11.43 -2.19 -31.16
C GLN A 453 -10.39 -2.78 -32.12
N ALA A 454 -9.52 -1.94 -32.68
CA ALA A 454 -8.39 -2.42 -33.46
C ALA A 454 -7.20 -2.57 -32.50
N GLU A 455 -6.68 -3.79 -32.39
CA GLU A 455 -5.35 -4.02 -31.83
C GLU A 455 -4.34 -3.67 -32.92
N GLN A 456 -3.26 -2.99 -32.55
CA GLN A 456 -2.12 -2.77 -33.44
C GLN A 456 -1.62 -4.14 -33.93
N THR A 457 -1.40 -4.28 -35.24
CA THR A 457 -0.96 -5.55 -35.82
C THR A 457 0.53 -5.82 -35.64
N ASP A 458 1.32 -4.79 -35.33
CA ASP A 458 2.70 -4.95 -34.92
C ASP A 458 2.80 -5.38 -33.45
N SER A 459 3.74 -6.29 -33.18
CA SER A 459 4.00 -6.75 -31.83
C SER A 459 4.86 -5.71 -31.11
N PRO A 460 4.60 -5.38 -29.83
CA PRO A 460 5.28 -4.29 -29.15
C PRO A 460 6.78 -4.56 -29.03
N HIS A 461 7.60 -3.85 -29.80
CA HIS A 461 9.00 -4.19 -30.07
C HIS A 461 10.00 -3.03 -29.90
N PHE A 462 9.63 -1.94 -29.24
CA PHE A 462 10.46 -0.76 -28.94
C PHE A 462 11.24 -0.25 -30.16
N ASP A 463 10.64 -0.33 -31.33
CA ASP A 463 11.28 -0.05 -32.61
C ASP A 463 10.65 1.10 -33.39
N ASP A 464 9.56 1.69 -32.91
CA ASP A 464 8.86 2.81 -33.56
C ASP A 464 9.68 4.11 -33.59
N ALA A 465 10.37 4.45 -32.50
CA ALA A 465 11.29 5.60 -32.50
C ALA A 465 12.55 5.37 -31.67
N ILE A 466 13.66 5.88 -32.19
CA ILE A 466 14.98 5.80 -31.55
C ILE A 466 15.62 7.18 -31.58
N TYR A 467 15.96 7.69 -30.40
CA TYR A 467 16.67 8.95 -30.26
C TYR A 467 17.76 8.84 -29.20
N LEU A 468 18.75 9.73 -29.27
CA LEU A 468 19.80 9.83 -28.25
C LEU A 468 19.84 11.23 -27.66
N VAL A 469 20.36 11.30 -26.43
CA VAL A 469 20.74 12.55 -25.78
C VAL A 469 22.25 12.54 -25.62
N GLU A 470 22.91 13.51 -26.24
CA GLU A 470 24.35 13.73 -26.12
C GLU A 470 24.62 14.89 -25.16
N MET A 471 25.50 14.64 -24.19
CA MET A 471 25.91 15.60 -23.17
C MET A 471 27.31 16.13 -23.48
N THR A 472 27.50 17.43 -23.29
CA THR A 472 28.78 18.12 -23.47
C THR A 472 29.02 19.05 -22.29
N LYS A 473 30.28 19.23 -21.91
CA LYS A 473 30.68 20.08 -20.77
C LYS A 473 31.03 21.49 -21.21
#